data_AF-G5N7R5-F1
#
_entry.id   AF-G5N7R5-F1
#
_cell.length_a   1.000
_cell.length_b   1.000
_cell.length_c   1.000
_cell.angle_alpha   90.00
_cell.angle_beta   90.00
_cell.angle_gamma   90.00
#
_symmetry.space_group_name_H-M   'P 1'
#
loop_
_entity.id
_entity.type
_entity.pdbx_description
1 polymer ?
#
loop_
_entity_poly.entity_id
_entity_poly.type
_entity_poly.pdbx_seq_one_letter_code
_entity_poly.pdbx_strand_id
1 'polypeptide(L)' 'MVMRVVLILLFFFAGNVSAALPARYMQTTKDAAIWSQIGDKMVTVGNIRAGQILSVTPVAADYYAFKFGFGVGFIDNR' A
#
# COMPACT_ATOMS: atom_id res chain seq x y z
N MET A 1 -17.06 40.80 -18.25
CA MET A 1 -16.64 39.71 -19.17
C MET A 1 -15.26 39.15 -18.79
N VAL A 2 -14.24 40.00 -18.64
CA VAL A 2 -12.85 39.62 -18.31
C VAL A 2 -12.72 38.69 -17.09
N MET A 3 -13.41 38.99 -15.99
CA MET A 3 -13.33 38.19 -14.77
C MET A 3 -13.84 36.74 -14.92
N ARG A 4 -14.79 36.50 -15.84
CA ARG A 4 -15.25 35.14 -16.17
C ARG A 4 -14.21 34.36 -16.98
N VAL A 5 -13.51 35.05 -17.89
CA VAL A 5 -12.43 34.45 -18.69
C VAL A 5 -11.25 34.06 -17.79
N VAL A 6 -10.89 34.93 -16.84
CA VAL A 6 -9.83 34.65 -15.86
C VAL A 6 -10.16 33.44 -14.99
N LEU A 7 -11.41 33.33 -14.51
CA LEU A 7 -11.84 32.21 -13.68
C LEU A 7 -11.77 30.87 -14.44
N ILE A 8 -12.23 30.85 -15.69
CA ILE A 8 -12.17 29.65 -16.55
C ILE A 8 -10.72 29.25 -16.80
N LEU A 9 -9.84 30.20 -17.08
CA LEU A 9 -8.42 29.95 -17.27
C LEU A 9 -7.79 29.31 -16.02
N LEU A 10 -8.15 29.81 -14.83
CA LEU A 10 -7.69 29.27 -13.55
C LEU A 10 -8.09 27.80 -13.34
N PHE A 11 -9.28 27.40 -13.78
CA PHE A 11 -9.72 26.00 -13.73
C PHE A 11 -8.94 25.11 -14.71
N PHE A 12 -8.52 25.61 -15.88
CA PHE A 12 -7.67 24.86 -16.81
C PHE A 12 -6.24 24.65 -16.30
N PHE A 13 -5.75 25.56 -15.46
CA PHE A 13 -4.41 25.46 -14.83
C PHE A 13 -4.44 24.85 -13.42
N ALA A 14 -5.60 24.45 -12.91
CA ALA A 14 -5.70 23.79 -11.62
C ALA A 14 -5.20 22.33 -11.73
N GLY A 15 -4.11 22.02 -11.01
CA GLY A 15 -3.58 20.66 -10.90
C GLY A 15 -4.31 19.84 -9.83
N ASN A 16 -4.31 18.52 -10.00
CA ASN A 16 -4.80 17.59 -8.97
C ASN A 16 -3.69 17.37 -7.93
N VAL A 17 -4.00 17.57 -6.65
CA VAL A 17 -3.15 17.11 -5.53
C VAL A 17 -3.75 15.81 -4.98
N SER A 18 -2.95 14.76 -4.93
CA SER A 18 -3.31 13.50 -4.26
C SER A 18 -2.54 13.41 -2.95
N ALA A 19 -3.25 13.20 -1.84
CA ALA A 19 -2.65 12.89 -0.56
C ALA A 19 -2.55 11.37 -0.39
N ALA A 20 -1.34 10.85 -0.20
CA ALA A 20 -1.15 9.47 0.24
C ALA A 20 -1.45 9.38 1.74
N LEU A 21 -2.19 8.35 2.16
CA LEU A 21 -2.37 8.08 3.58
C LEU A 21 -1.02 7.75 4.23
N PRO A 22 -0.80 8.13 5.49
CA PRO A 22 0.40 7.75 6.22
C PRO A 22 0.58 6.23 6.23
N ALA A 23 1.82 5.78 6.02
CA ALA A 23 2.18 4.38 6.13
C ALA A 23 1.81 3.87 7.54
N ARG A 24 1.07 2.76 7.60
CA ARG A 24 0.81 2.07 8.87
C ARG A 24 1.94 1.10 9.11
N TYR A 25 2.62 1.25 10.25
CA TYR A 25 3.67 0.33 10.65
C TYR A 25 3.14 -0.64 11.70
N MET A 26 3.44 -1.91 11.55
CA MET A 26 3.09 -2.97 12.50
C MET A 26 4.30 -3.84 12.78
N GLN A 27 4.40 -4.35 14.01
CA GLN A 27 5.42 -5.30 14.39
C GLN A 27 4.84 -6.72 14.35
N THR A 28 5.55 -7.65 13.71
CA THR A 28 5.20 -9.07 13.77
C THR A 28 5.39 -9.60 15.19
N THR A 29 4.42 -10.32 15.70
CA THR A 29 4.51 -10.94 17.04
C THR A 29 4.97 -12.40 16.99
N LYS A 30 4.92 -13.01 15.80
CA LYS A 30 5.30 -14.40 15.54
C LYS A 30 5.97 -14.51 14.18
N ASP A 31 6.66 -15.62 13.97
CA ASP A 31 7.17 -15.99 12.66
C ASP A 31 6.01 -16.25 11.70
N ALA A 32 6.11 -15.74 10.47
CA ALA A 32 5.09 -15.94 9.46
C ALA A 32 5.70 -16.19 8.08
N ALA A 33 4.97 -16.90 7.23
CA ALA A 33 5.32 -17.03 5.83
C ALA A 33 4.89 -15.77 5.08
N ILE A 34 5.69 -15.38 4.08
CA ILE A 34 5.37 -14.31 3.15
C ILE A 34 4.82 -14.98 1.89
N TRP A 35 3.60 -14.62 1.52
CA TRP A 35 3.00 -15.07 0.26
C TRP A 35 3.04 -13.95 -0.77
N SER A 36 3.16 -14.28 -2.04
CA SER A 36 3.00 -13.33 -3.14
C SER A 36 2.24 -13.99 -4.28
N GLN A 37 1.49 -13.18 -5.02
CA GLN A 37 0.77 -13.63 -6.19
C GLN A 37 1.71 -13.65 -7.39
N ILE A 38 1.91 -14.84 -7.97
CA ILE A 38 2.69 -15.04 -9.20
C ILE A 38 1.76 -15.67 -10.24
N GLY A 39 1.36 -14.86 -11.22
CA GLY A 39 0.26 -15.21 -12.13
C GLY A 39 -1.05 -15.39 -11.36
N ASP A 40 -1.69 -16.53 -11.53
CA ASP A 40 -2.97 -16.85 -10.85
C ASP A 40 -2.78 -17.64 -9.54
N LYS A 41 -1.54 -17.75 -9.04
CA LYS A 41 -1.22 -18.59 -7.88
C LYS A 41 -0.62 -17.77 -6.74
N MET A 42 -1.04 -18.09 -5.52
CA MET A 42 -0.38 -17.62 -4.30
C MET A 42 0.78 -18.56 -3.96
N VAL A 43 1.98 -18.01 -3.86
CA VAL A 43 3.22 -18.78 -3.63
C VAL A 43 3.95 -18.21 -2.42
N THR A 44 4.50 -19.07 -1.58
CA THR A 44 5.39 -18.65 -0.49
C THR A 44 6.72 -18.18 -1.07
N VAL A 45 7.09 -16.92 -0.81
CA VAL A 45 8.29 -16.28 -1.36
C VAL A 45 9.36 -16.00 -0.29
N GLY A 46 9.04 -16.22 0.97
CA GLY A 46 9.97 -16.06 2.07
C GLY A 46 9.29 -16.16 3.43
N ASN A 47 10.02 -15.74 4.46
CA ASN A 47 9.56 -15.79 5.85
C ASN A 47 9.94 -14.48 6.54
N ILE A 48 9.06 -14.04 7.44
CA ILE A 48 9.29 -12.94 8.38
C ILE A 48 9.45 -13.57 9.76
N ARG A 49 10.41 -13.08 10.54
CA ARG A 49 10.57 -13.49 11.94
C ARG A 49 9.74 -12.60 12.85
N ALA A 50 9.44 -13.08 14.05
CA ALA A 50 8.87 -12.28 15.11
C ALA A 50 9.76 -11.06 15.42
N GLY A 51 9.14 -9.94 15.74
CA GLY A 51 9.81 -8.70 16.12
C GLY A 51 10.16 -7.76 14.96
N GLN A 52 9.86 -8.12 13.71
CA GLN A 52 10.15 -7.26 12.56
C GLN A 52 9.04 -6.22 12.38
N ILE A 53 9.44 -4.98 12.07
CA ILE A 53 8.51 -3.88 11.80
C ILE A 53 8.32 -3.74 10.29
N LEU A 54 7.06 -3.74 9.85
CA LEU A 54 6.67 -3.70 8.45
C LEU A 54 5.72 -2.53 8.19
N SER A 55 5.91 -1.87 7.05
CA SER A 55 4.91 -0.94 6.51
C SER A 55 3.82 -1.75 5.80
N VAL A 56 2.63 -1.75 6.38
CA VAL A 56 1.50 -2.57 5.94
C VAL A 56 0.37 -1.74 5.37
N THR A 57 -0.33 -2.33 4.42
CA THR A 57 -1.61 -1.85 3.87
C THR A 57 -2.67 -2.91 4.18
N PRO A 58 -3.76 -2.57 4.88
CA PRO A 58 -4.87 -3.49 5.07
C PRO A 58 -5.55 -3.76 3.72
N VAL A 59 -5.64 -5.02 3.33
CA VAL A 59 -6.28 -5.44 2.06
C VAL A 59 -7.58 -6.18 2.33
N ALA A 60 -7.56 -7.14 3.25
CA ALA A 60 -8.73 -7.91 3.67
C ALA A 60 -8.69 -8.15 5.19
N ALA A 61 -9.78 -8.68 5.75
CA ALA A 61 -9.87 -8.91 7.19
C ALA A 61 -8.73 -9.79 7.74
N ASP A 62 -8.33 -10.80 6.97
CA ASP A 62 -7.35 -11.80 7.40
C ASP A 62 -5.91 -11.55 6.88
N TYR A 63 -5.68 -10.52 6.04
CA TYR A 63 -4.38 -10.32 5.40
C TYR A 63 -3.92 -8.87 5.36
N TYR A 64 -2.64 -8.67 5.67
CA TYR A 64 -1.93 -7.44 5.38
C TYR A 64 -1.04 -7.59 4.16
N ALA A 65 -1.06 -6.58 3.28
CA ALA A 65 -0.07 -6.45 2.22
C ALA A 65 1.07 -5.54 2.67
N PHE A 66 2.27 -5.81 2.18
CA PHE A 66 3.44 -4.94 2.36
C PHE A 66 4.33 -5.04 1.12
N LYS A 67 5.18 -4.02 0.91
CA LYS A 67 6.14 -4.04 -0.20
C LYS A 67 7.46 -4.61 0.28
N PHE A 68 8.06 -5.49 -0.50
CA PHE A 68 9.42 -5.99 -0.29
C PHE A 68 10.13 -6.07 -1.64
N GLY A 69 11.33 -5.50 -1.74
CA GLY A 69 12.00 -5.32 -3.03
C GLY A 69 11.09 -4.64 -4.07
N PHE A 70 10.85 -5.32 -5.20
CA PHE A 70 9.96 -4.86 -6.28
C PHE A 70 8.55 -5.48 -6.23
N GLY A 71 8.27 -6.34 -5.24
CA GLY A 71 7.03 -7.11 -5.14
C GLY A 71 6.08 -6.64 -4.05
N VAL A 72 4.90 -7.27 -4.02
CA VAL A 72 3.92 -7.15 -2.94
C VAL A 72 3.82 -8.51 -2.25
N GLY A 73 3.98 -8.48 -0.93
CA GLY A 73 3.87 -9.64 -0.06
C GLY A 73 2.63 -9.55 0.79
N PHE A 74 2.09 -10.70 1.14
CA PHE A 74 0.96 -10.86 2.03
C PHE A 74 1.40 -11.66 3.24
N ILE A 75 0.92 -11.23 4.40
CA ILE A 75 1.09 -11.91 5.68
C ILE A 75 -0.27 -12.02 6.35
N ASP A 76 -0.46 -13.15 7.02
CA ASP A 76 -1.67 -13.45 7.75
C ASP A 76 -1.77 -12.53 8.98
N ASN A 77 -2.99 -12.08 9.28
CA ASN A 77 -3.30 -11.19 10.41
C ASN A 77 -3.78 -11.96 11.66
N ARG A 78 -3.85 -13.30 11.61
CA ARG A 78 -4.20 -14.11 12.79
C ARG A 78 -3.00 -14.32 13.69
#